data_AF-A0A5E8VHU4-F1
#
_entry.id   AF-A0A5E8VHU4-F1
#
_cell.length_a   1.000
_cell.length_b   1.000
_cell.length_c   1.000
_cell.angle_alpha   90.00
_cell.angle_beta   90.00
_cell.angle_gamma   90.00
#
_symmetry.space_group_name_H-M   'P 1'
#
loop_
_entity.id
_entity.type
_entity.pdbx_description
1 polymer ?
#
loop_
_entity_poly.entity_id
_entity_poly.type
_entity_poly.pdbx_seq_one_letter_code
_entity_poly.pdbx_strand_id
1 'polypeptide(L)'
;MKLVFKWFDARSYNDREVFDAAANNKVVGFIATGRQDIGIHISLFDGNYKIRTSTYDECCGFVEGVESVLNHLLGVECSPGQKSQYHQSFP
;
A
#
# COMPACT_ATOMS: atom_id res chain seq x y z
N MET A 1 -4.47 -8.56 -8.84
CA MET A 1 -3.31 -8.12 -8.05
C MET A 1 -3.64 -8.10 -6.57
N LYS A 2 -2.61 -8.23 -5.73
CA LYS A 2 -2.73 -8.14 -4.28
C LYS A 2 -1.56 -7.33 -3.71
N LEU A 3 -1.79 -6.05 -3.43
CA LEU A 3 -0.80 -5.14 -2.91
C LEU A 3 -0.59 -5.40 -1.41
N VAL A 4 0.67 -5.58 -1.00
CA VAL A 4 1.05 -5.85 0.39
C VAL A 4 2.29 -5.06 0.79
N PHE A 5 2.36 -4.67 2.05
CA PHE A 5 3.52 -4.02 2.65
C PHE A 5 3.61 -4.38 4.13
N LYS A 6 4.83 -4.32 4.70
CA LYS A 6 5.02 -4.59 6.13
C LYS A 6 4.50 -3.44 6.98
N TRP A 7 3.93 -3.77 8.13
CA TRP A 7 3.54 -2.78 9.13
C TRP A 7 4.70 -1.83 9.49
N PHE A 8 4.35 -0.58 9.78
CA PHE A 8 5.30 0.44 10.21
C PHE A 8 4.61 1.45 11.12
N ASP A 9 5.39 2.03 12.03
CA ASP A 9 4.97 3.18 12.81
C ASP A 9 5.11 4.46 11.99
N ALA A 10 4.00 5.14 11.71
CA ALA A 10 3.96 6.36 10.91
C ALA A 10 4.71 7.56 11.54
N ARG A 11 5.08 7.47 12.83
CA ARG A 11 5.80 8.53 13.57
C ARG A 11 7.31 8.42 13.49
N SER A 12 7.81 7.25 13.12
CA SER A 12 9.25 6.98 13.00
C SER A 12 9.70 7.08 11.55
N TYR A 13 11.00 7.28 11.30
CA TYR A 13 11.54 7.20 9.94
C TYR A 13 11.41 5.76 9.44
N ASN A 14 10.69 5.57 8.33
CA ASN A 14 10.54 4.26 7.70
C ASN A 14 10.62 4.39 6.18
N ASP A 15 11.13 3.32 5.58
CA ASP A 15 10.99 3.03 4.16
C ASP A 15 10.46 1.59 4.05
N ARG A 16 9.41 1.42 3.24
CA ARG A 16 8.66 0.16 3.12
C ARG A 16 8.35 -0.08 1.65
N GLU A 17 8.87 -1.17 1.12
CA GLU A 17 8.47 -1.65 -0.19
C GLU A 17 7.02 -2.13 -0.18
N VAL A 18 6.32 -1.85 -1.28
CA VAL A 18 5.00 -2.38 -1.59
C VAL A 18 5.16 -3.42 -2.68
N PHE A 19 4.63 -4.62 -2.46
CA PHE A 19 4.74 -5.77 -3.35
C PHE A 19 3.37 -6.12 -3.94
N ASP A 20 3.33 -6.62 -5.18
CA ASP A 20 2.18 -7.37 -5.68
C ASP A 20 2.38 -8.86 -5.40
N ALA A 21 1.71 -9.36 -4.36
CA ALA A 21 1.75 -10.77 -3.96
C ALA A 21 1.16 -11.71 -5.02
N ALA A 22 0.27 -11.23 -5.90
CA ALA A 22 -0.25 -12.03 -7.00
C ALA A 22 0.73 -12.12 -8.18
N ALA A 23 1.73 -11.24 -8.25
CA ALA A 23 2.74 -11.16 -9.30
C ALA A 23 4.13 -11.55 -8.78
N ASN A 24 4.24 -12.71 -8.11
CA ASN A 24 5.50 -13.25 -7.59
C ASN A 24 6.26 -12.27 -6.66
N ASN A 25 5.52 -11.55 -5.81
CA ASN A 25 6.07 -10.55 -4.88
C ASN A 25 6.94 -9.49 -5.59
N LYS A 26 6.57 -9.10 -6.81
CA LYS A 26 7.24 -8.00 -7.51
C LYS A 26 7.06 -6.70 -6.72
N VAL A 27 8.16 -5.96 -6.50
CA VAL A 27 8.09 -4.60 -5.95
C VAL A 27 7.39 -3.70 -6.96
N VAL A 28 6.36 -3.00 -6.50
CA VAL A 28 5.55 -2.08 -7.31
C VAL A 28 5.54 -0.67 -6.76
N GLY A 29 6.20 -0.41 -5.62
CA GLY A 29 6.25 0.93 -5.05
C GLY A 29 6.88 0.97 -3.67
N PHE A 30 6.77 2.12 -3.03
CA PHE A 30 7.31 2.37 -1.70
C PHE A 30 6.41 3.31 -0.88
N ILE A 31 6.52 3.15 0.44
CA ILE A 31 5.92 3.99 1.46
C ILE A 31 7.05 4.53 2.33
N ALA A 32 7.15 5.85 2.46
CA ALA A 32 8.19 6.52 3.23
C ALA A 32 7.59 7.46 4.28
N THR A 33 8.17 7.46 5.48
CA THR A 33 7.81 8.36 6.59
C THR A 33 9.05 9.04 7.16
N GLY A 34 8.90 10.26 7.70
CA GLY A 34 9.98 10.96 8.40
C GLY A 34 11.06 11.63 7.53
N ARG A 35 10.87 11.70 6.20
CA ARG A 35 11.75 12.49 5.31
C ARG A 35 11.32 13.95 5.26
N GLN A 36 11.78 14.80 6.19
CA GLN A 36 11.65 16.29 6.21
C GLN A 36 10.23 16.90 6.06
N ASP A 37 9.25 16.13 5.61
CA ASP A 37 7.87 16.42 5.35
C ASP A 37 7.04 15.64 6.37
N ILE A 38 6.09 16.33 6.99
CA ILE A 38 5.15 15.74 7.91
C ILE A 38 4.20 14.84 7.10
N GLY A 39 4.21 13.53 7.38
CA GLY A 39 3.26 12.57 6.81
C GLY A 39 3.88 11.29 6.24
N ILE A 40 3.03 10.51 5.58
CA ILE A 40 3.33 9.25 4.92
C ILE A 40 3.28 9.49 3.42
N HIS A 41 4.42 9.35 2.75
CA HIS A 41 4.51 9.46 1.30
C HIS A 41 4.38 8.08 0.66
N ILE A 42 3.45 7.95 -0.29
CA ILE A 42 3.16 6.70 -0.98
C ILE A 42 3.40 6.92 -2.47
N SER A 43 4.14 6.04 -3.11
CA SER A 43 4.40 6.09 -4.54
C SER A 43 4.37 4.67 -5.11
N LEU A 44 3.37 4.39 -5.94
CA LEU A 44 3.15 3.09 -6.58
C LEU A 44 3.24 3.22 -8.10
N PHE A 45 3.64 2.12 -8.74
CA PHE A 45 3.76 1.93 -10.18
C PHE A 45 4.51 3.10 -10.84
N ASP A 46 5.76 3.29 -10.46
CA ASP A 46 6.64 4.36 -10.97
C ASP A 46 6.09 5.78 -10.77
N GLY A 47 5.31 5.98 -9.70
CA GLY A 47 4.75 7.28 -9.33
C GLY A 47 3.46 7.66 -10.05
N ASN A 48 2.88 6.73 -10.82
CA ASN A 48 1.56 6.92 -11.44
C ASN A 48 0.45 7.05 -10.39
N TYR A 49 0.61 6.40 -9.25
CA TYR A 49 -0.26 6.56 -8.09
C TYR A 49 0.55 7.06 -6.92
N LYS A 50 0.38 8.33 -6.57
CA LYS A 50 1.13 8.97 -5.49
C LYS A 50 0.25 9.86 -4.63
N ILE A 51 0.49 9.85 -3.33
CA ILE A 51 -0.19 10.70 -2.38
C ILE A 51 0.70 10.93 -1.15
N ARG A 52 0.36 11.98 -0.39
CA ARG A 52 0.80 12.12 1.00
C ARG A 52 -0.42 11.99 1.92
N THR A 53 -0.34 11.12 2.91
CA THR A 53 -1.37 10.95 3.95
C THR A 53 -0.81 11.30 5.31
N SER A 54 -1.69 11.50 6.30
CA SER A 54 -1.28 11.86 7.66
C SER A 54 -1.35 10.67 8.62
N THR A 55 -2.12 9.64 8.28
CA THR A 55 -2.35 8.47 9.14
C THR A 55 -2.10 7.15 8.43
N TYR A 56 -1.79 6.12 9.22
CA TYR A 56 -1.60 4.76 8.73
C TYR A 56 -2.87 4.21 8.06
N ASP A 57 -4.05 4.54 8.59
CA ASP A 57 -5.33 4.09 8.03
C ASP A 57 -5.61 4.71 6.66
N GLU A 58 -5.33 6.00 6.47
CA GLU A 58 -5.40 6.64 5.15
C GLU A 58 -4.42 6.00 4.16
N CYS A 59 -3.21 5.64 4.63
CA CYS A 59 -2.23 4.94 3.81
C CYS A 59 -2.76 3.58 3.35
N CYS A 60 -3.31 2.78 4.27
CA CYS A 60 -3.93 1.50 3.94
C CYS A 60 -5.08 1.68 2.94
N GLY A 61 -5.99 2.62 3.21
CA GLY A 61 -7.14 2.90 2.34
C GLY A 61 -6.74 3.33 0.94
N PHE A 62 -5.67 4.12 0.79
CA PHE A 62 -5.14 4.48 -0.52
C PHE A 62 -4.61 3.27 -1.29
N VAL A 63 -3.80 2.42 -0.66
CA VAL A 63 -3.26 1.21 -1.29
C VAL A 63 -4.39 0.24 -1.69
N GLU A 64 -5.38 0.03 -0.82
CA GLU A 64 -6.57 -0.77 -1.10
C GLU A 64 -7.40 -0.20 -2.25
N GLY A 65 -7.54 1.13 -2.32
CA GLY A 65 -8.24 1.82 -3.41
C GLY A 65 -7.55 1.60 -4.76
N VAL A 66 -6.22 1.72 -4.81
CA VAL A 66 -5.43 1.45 -6.03
C VAL A 66 -5.54 -0.02 -6.44
N GLU A 67 -5.43 -0.95 -5.49
CA GLU A 67 -5.66 -2.39 -5.73
C GLU A 67 -7.03 -2.64 -6.35
N SER A 68 -8.10 -2.06 -5.79
CA SER A 68 -9.47 -2.21 -6.25
C SER A 68 -9.67 -1.69 -7.68
N VAL A 69 -9.17 -0.49 -7.97
CA VAL A 69 -9.26 0.11 -9.32
C VAL A 69 -8.53 -0.74 -10.35
N LEU A 70 -7.31 -1.19 -10.04
CA LEU A 70 -6.51 -1.98 -10.97
C LEU A 70 -7.09 -3.38 -11.18
N ASN A 71 -7.63 -4.01 -10.13
CA ASN A 71 -8.35 -5.28 -10.27
C ASN A 71 -9.58 -5.13 -11.16
N HIS A 72 -10.37 -4.07 -10.97
CA HIS A 72 -11.52 -3.78 -11.81
C HIS A 72 -11.14 -3.60 -13.29
N LEU A 73 -10.08 -2.82 -13.57
CA LEU A 73 -9.59 -2.59 -14.93
C LEU A 73 -9.06 -3.86 -15.61
N LEU A 74 -8.52 -4.79 -14.83
CA LEU A 74 -8.00 -6.07 -15.33
C LEU A 74 -9.08 -7.16 -15.45
N GLY A 75 -10.35 -6.83 -15.19
CA GLY A 75 -11.46 -7.79 -15.23
C GLY A 75 -11.40 -8.83 -14.11
N VAL A 76 -10.65 -8.54 -13.04
CA VAL A 76 -10.65 -9.34 -11.82
C VAL A 76 -11.83 -8.86 -10.97
N GLU A 77 -12.85 -9.70 -10.78
CA GLU A 77 -14.00 -9.34 -9.94
C GLU A 77 -13.54 -9.06 -8.50
N CYS A 78 -13.68 -7.80 -8.07
CA CYS A 78 -13.47 -7.40 -6.67
C CYS A 78 -14.71 -7.80 -5.86
N SER A 79 -14.60 -8.87 -5.07
CA SER A 79 -15.64 -9.24 -4.12
C SER A 79 -15.70 -8.22 -2.97
N PRO A 80 -16.82 -7.51 -2.75
CA PRO A 80 -16.95 -6.58 -1.63
C PRO A 80 -17.09 -7.39 -0.33
N GLY A 81 -16.06 -7.43 0.51
CA GLY A 81 -16.20 -8.01 1.85
C GLY A 81 -14.95 -8.56 2.56
N GLN A 82 -13.79 -8.62 1.91
CA GLN A 82 -12.58 -9.03 2.63
C GLN A 82 -11.96 -7.84 3.36
N LYS A 83 -12.26 -7.71 4.66
CA LYS A 83 -11.44 -6.93 5.59
C LYS A 83 -9.99 -7.32 5.35
N SER A 84 -9.17 -6.36 4.94
CA SER A 84 -7.80 -6.66 4.54
C SER A 84 -7.02 -7.19 5.74
N GLN A 85 -6.51 -8.42 5.62
CA GLN A 85 -5.63 -9.06 6.59
C GLN A 85 -4.20 -8.48 6.54
N TYR A 86 -4.04 -7.15 6.52
CA TYR A 86 -2.73 -6.51 6.70
C TYR A 86 -2.20 -6.66 8.14
N HIS A 87 -3.01 -7.22 9.05
CA HIS A 87 -2.57 -7.70 10.36
C HIS A 87 -2.01 -9.14 10.27
N GLN A 88 -1.00 -9.38 9.44
CA GLN A 88 -0.16 -10.55 9.66
C GLN A 88 0.93 -10.16 10.66
N SER A 89 0.64 -10.44 11.93
CA SER A 89 1.66 -10.69 12.94
C SER A 89 2.55 -11.82 12.41
N PHE A 90 3.79 -11.50 12.08
CA PHE A 90 4.81 -12.55 11.95
C PHE A 90 5.29 -12.92 13.36
N PRO A 91 5.67 -14.20 13.60
CA PRO A 91 6.20 -14.65 14.88
C PRO A 91 7.49 -13.91 15.29
#